data_AF-A0A554LRR4-F1
#
_entry.id   AF-A0A554LRR4-F1
#
_cell.length_a   1.000
_cell.length_b   1.000
_cell.length_c   1.000
_cell.angle_alpha   90.00
_cell.angle_beta   90.00
_cell.angle_gamma   90.00
#
_symmetry.space_group_name_H-M   'P 1'
#
loop_
_entity.id
_entity.type
_entity.pdbx_description
1 polymer ?
#
loop_
_entity_poly.entity_id
_entity_poly.type
_entity_poly.pdbx_seq_one_letter_code
_entity_poly.pdbx_strand_id
1 'polypeptide(L)'
;MNRRIKTILIPVIILFSIIGLIRFAQAAITKQINYQGRLVDSLNNTVSNGSYNIKFSIYNASSGGQCLWTARGTCASPTARAIVVSSSMFSIMLGDTTAGDNALSLDFASTTADYYLGVTVGSDSEMTPRRLIGSVPMAFNANNLIGDGTIDLTSSSTSPIAQITASSTDSLFKLNQKGAGSVIKVVSSPVASSTIASIQLSDNPLSAGSSSGTFIGANPSSFSGNFVDFQVNGSRKFIIDSSGNATTTGTQIISTALGIATTTLPYVFNVTGKGYISSDMIIGGDLTVQGGTTYSGSGSFPIATTTDYLYSANYIKVATT
;
A
#
# COMPACT_ATOMS: atom_id res chain seq x y z
N MET A 1 -44.70 37.99 -12.64
CA MET A 1 -44.05 36.67 -12.54
C MET A 1 -45.08 35.61 -12.18
N ASN A 2 -45.29 34.61 -13.03
CA ASN A 2 -46.35 33.61 -12.89
C ASN A 2 -46.21 32.83 -11.56
N ARG A 3 -47.34 32.52 -10.90
CA ARG A 3 -47.35 31.73 -9.65
C ARG A 3 -46.50 30.46 -9.76
N ARG A 4 -46.52 29.79 -10.92
CA ARG A 4 -45.73 28.59 -11.22
C ARG A 4 -44.20 28.81 -11.26
N ILE A 5 -43.74 30.00 -11.65
CA ILE A 5 -42.31 30.35 -11.65
C ILE A 5 -41.81 30.55 -10.21
N LYS A 6 -42.61 31.20 -9.35
CA LYS A 6 -42.27 31.39 -7.92
C LYS A 6 -42.18 30.06 -7.16
N THR A 7 -43.04 29.09 -7.49
CA THR A 7 -43.07 27.76 -6.83
C THR A 7 -41.80 26.94 -7.09
N ILE A 8 -41.13 27.14 -8.22
CA ILE A 8 -39.90 26.41 -8.59
C ILE A 8 -38.65 27.20 -8.22
N LEU A 9 -38.67 28.53 -8.38
CA LEU A 9 -37.48 29.36 -8.18
C LEU A 9 -37.03 29.44 -6.71
N ILE A 10 -37.99 29.51 -5.77
CA ILE A 10 -37.70 29.61 -4.33
C ILE A 10 -36.97 28.37 -3.79
N PRO A 11 -37.43 27.12 -4.02
CA PRO A 11 -36.72 25.95 -3.54
C PRO A 11 -35.35 25.77 -4.22
N VAL A 12 -35.19 26.19 -5.47
CA VAL A 12 -33.89 26.13 -6.17
C VAL A 12 -32.89 27.12 -5.58
N ILE A 13 -33.30 28.35 -5.26
CA ILE A 13 -32.44 29.34 -4.59
C ILE A 13 -32.06 28.87 -3.19
N ILE A 14 -33.01 28.31 -2.43
CA ILE A 14 -32.75 27.75 -1.09
C ILE A 14 -31.77 26.57 -1.19
N LEU A 15 -31.96 25.66 -2.15
CA LEU A 15 -31.05 24.53 -2.38
C LEU A 15 -29.63 25.00 -2.76
N PHE A 16 -29.52 26.02 -3.62
CA PHE A 16 -28.23 26.57 -4.04
C PHE A 16 -27.51 27.30 -2.89
N SER A 17 -28.25 28.03 -2.04
CA SER A 17 -27.71 28.63 -0.82
C SER A 17 -27.26 27.60 0.21
N ILE A 18 -27.96 26.48 0.35
CA ILE A 18 -27.59 25.39 1.27
C ILE A 18 -26.32 24.67 0.80
N ILE A 19 -26.15 24.45 -0.51
CA ILE A 19 -24.95 23.84 -1.08
C ILE A 19 -23.72 24.73 -0.89
N GLY A 20 -23.87 26.06 -0.97
CA GLY A 20 -22.79 27.02 -0.71
C GLY A 20 -22.36 27.12 0.77
N LEU A 21 -23.14 26.57 1.70
CA LEU A 21 -22.83 26.54 3.14
C LEU A 21 -22.09 25.27 3.57
N ILE A 22 -21.91 24.29 2.67
CA ILE A 22 -21.19 23.05 2.98
C ILE A 22 -19.69 23.37 3.05
N ARG A 23 -19.17 23.48 4.29
CA ARG A 23 -17.73 23.56 4.55
C ARG A 23 -17.18 22.14 4.69
N PHE A 24 -16.24 21.76 3.83
CA PHE A 24 -15.43 20.57 4.05
C PHE A 24 -14.45 20.86 5.18
N ALA A 25 -14.75 20.41 6.39
CA ALA A 25 -13.81 20.44 7.49
C ALA A 25 -12.79 19.31 7.26
N GLN A 26 -11.59 19.67 6.81
CA GLN A 26 -10.48 18.74 6.78
C GLN A 26 -9.78 18.82 8.14
N ALA A 27 -9.92 17.78 8.96
CA ALA A 27 -9.22 17.71 10.24
C ALA A 27 -7.72 17.55 9.97
N ALA A 28 -6.98 18.67 9.98
CA ALA A 28 -5.53 18.67 9.94
C ALA A 28 -4.99 18.56 11.37
N ILE A 29 -3.87 17.85 11.53
CA ILE A 29 -3.15 17.82 12.81
C ILE A 29 -2.77 19.25 13.18
N THR A 30 -2.94 19.60 14.46
CA THR A 30 -2.51 20.90 14.98
C THR A 30 -0.98 20.95 15.01
N LYS A 31 -0.37 21.45 13.94
CA LYS A 31 1.08 21.68 13.83
C LYS A 31 1.47 22.93 14.63
N GLN A 32 1.34 22.85 15.95
CA GLN A 32 1.67 23.93 16.86
C GLN A 32 2.42 23.38 18.08
N ILE A 33 3.29 24.19 18.68
CA ILE A 33 4.10 23.80 19.85
C ILE A 33 3.65 24.61 21.06
N ASN A 34 3.25 23.92 22.13
CA ASN A 34 3.01 24.59 23.40
C ASN A 34 4.34 25.06 23.99
N TYR A 35 4.43 26.33 24.34
CA TYR A 35 5.59 26.92 24.97
C TYR A 35 5.19 27.74 26.19
N GLN A 36 5.85 27.48 27.30
CA GLN A 36 5.64 28.17 28.58
C GLN A 36 6.95 28.73 29.08
N GLY A 37 6.88 29.93 29.64
CA GLY A 37 8.04 30.61 30.16
C GLY A 37 7.69 31.43 31.39
N ARG A 38 8.70 31.58 32.26
CA ARG A 38 8.69 32.56 33.34
C ARG A 38 9.52 33.77 32.92
N LEU A 39 8.94 34.96 32.96
CA LEU A 39 9.64 36.21 32.68
C LEU A 39 10.08 36.85 34.00
N VAL A 40 11.38 37.17 34.10
CA VAL A 40 11.97 37.88 35.24
C VAL A 40 12.75 39.08 34.75
N ASP A 41 12.95 40.06 35.63
CA ASP A 41 13.84 41.18 35.33
C ASP A 41 15.33 40.80 35.49
N SER A 42 16.23 41.75 35.24
CA SER A 42 17.68 41.57 35.38
C SER A 42 18.16 41.26 36.81
N LEU A 43 17.30 41.47 37.81
CA LEU A 43 17.56 41.19 39.23
C LEU A 43 16.85 39.89 39.69
N ASN A 44 16.29 39.10 38.76
CA ASN A 44 15.50 37.90 39.00
C ASN A 44 14.16 38.13 39.75
N ASN A 45 13.66 39.37 39.81
CA ASN A 45 12.36 39.65 40.38
C ASN A 45 11.23 39.32 39.40
N THR A 46 10.04 39.12 39.95
CA THR A 46 8.82 38.94 39.16
C THR A 46 8.48 40.20 38.39
N VAL A 47 8.23 40.05 37.09
CA VAL A 47 7.67 41.14 36.28
C VAL A 47 6.19 41.37 36.62
N SER A 48 5.73 42.61 36.44
CA SER A 48 4.32 42.98 36.62
C SER A 48 3.41 42.24 35.63
N ASN A 49 2.14 42.07 36.01
CA ASN A 49 1.15 41.55 35.07
C ASN A 49 0.93 42.55 33.94
N GLY A 50 0.86 42.08 32.71
CA GLY A 50 0.71 42.95 31.55
C GLY A 50 0.98 42.26 30.22
N SER A 51 0.85 43.01 29.14
CA SER A 51 1.19 42.55 27.80
C SER A 51 2.64 42.87 27.47
N TYR A 52 3.41 41.86 27.10
CA TYR A 52 4.81 41.98 26.71
C TYR A 52 4.98 41.60 25.24
N ASN A 53 5.78 42.38 24.51
CA ASN A 53 6.13 42.10 23.13
C ASN A 53 7.28 41.11 23.10
N ILE A 54 7.04 39.89 22.62
CA ILE A 54 8.05 38.83 22.58
C ILE A 54 8.17 38.30 21.15
N LYS A 55 9.40 38.13 20.68
CA LYS A 55 9.72 37.50 19.38
C LYS A 55 10.18 36.06 19.64
N PHE A 56 9.70 35.14 18.82
CA PHE A 56 10.13 33.74 18.82
C PHE A 56 10.62 33.35 17.45
N SER A 57 11.78 32.71 17.40
CA SER A 57 12.36 32.17 16.18
C SER A 57 12.97 30.81 16.44
N ILE A 58 12.91 29.90 15.47
CA ILE A 58 13.55 28.58 15.52
C ILE A 58 14.76 28.61 14.60
N TYR A 59 15.88 28.08 15.10
CA TYR A 59 17.17 28.04 14.42
C TYR A 59 17.73 26.63 14.39
N ASN A 60 18.75 26.39 13.57
CA ASN A 60 19.49 25.13 13.51
C ASN A 60 20.74 25.09 14.43
N ALA A 61 20.92 26.08 15.31
CA ALA A 61 22.04 26.14 16.25
C ALA A 61 21.69 26.90 17.54
N SER A 62 22.36 26.55 18.64
CA SER A 62 22.19 27.17 19.97
C SER A 62 22.68 28.62 20.05
N SER A 63 23.58 29.02 19.16
CA SER A 63 24.06 30.38 18.93
C SER A 63 24.45 30.54 17.45
N GLY A 64 24.36 31.74 16.90
CA GLY A 64 24.56 31.96 15.45
C GLY A 64 23.49 31.24 14.61
N GLY A 65 23.90 30.40 13.66
CA GLY A 65 22.98 29.56 12.87
C GLY A 65 22.06 30.31 11.91
N GLN A 66 21.25 29.55 11.19
CA GLN A 66 20.22 30.05 10.28
C GLN A 66 18.87 30.02 10.97
N CYS A 67 18.09 31.09 10.81
CA CYS A 67 16.68 31.09 11.20
C CYS A 67 15.89 30.25 10.20
N LEU A 68 15.16 29.27 10.72
CA LEU A 68 14.33 28.35 9.94
C LEU A 68 12.86 28.75 9.99
N TRP A 69 12.42 29.37 11.08
CA TRP A 69 11.05 29.82 11.28
C TRP A 69 11.00 30.98 12.28
N THR A 70 10.00 31.85 12.15
CA THR A 70 9.68 32.86 13.16
C THR A 70 8.17 32.98 13.35
N ALA A 71 7.72 33.28 14.57
CA ALA A 71 6.31 33.37 14.90
C ALA A 71 5.59 34.52 14.18
N ARG A 72 6.26 35.66 13.93
CA ARG A 72 5.69 36.79 13.16
C ARG A 72 6.76 37.42 12.26
N GLY A 73 6.32 37.92 11.11
CA GLY A 73 7.19 38.57 10.15
C GLY A 73 7.99 37.54 9.36
N THR A 74 9.27 37.82 9.10
CA THR A 74 10.17 36.93 8.36
C THR A 74 11.42 36.66 9.18
N CYS A 75 12.15 35.59 8.87
CA CYS A 75 13.42 35.30 9.55
C CYS A 75 14.44 36.46 9.45
N ALA A 76 14.39 37.26 8.38
CA ALA A 76 15.22 38.45 8.21
C ALA A 76 14.72 39.65 9.05
N SER A 77 13.43 39.70 9.39
CA SER A 77 12.85 40.77 10.21
C SER A 77 11.73 40.22 11.10
N PRO A 78 12.09 39.52 12.20
CA PRO A 78 11.12 38.99 13.16
C PRO A 78 10.37 40.13 13.84
N THR A 79 9.05 40.02 13.89
CA THR A 79 8.17 40.97 14.58
C THR A 79 7.66 40.36 15.88
N ALA A 80 7.23 41.22 16.81
CA ALA A 80 6.81 40.77 18.13
C ALA A 80 5.37 40.28 18.14
N ARG A 81 5.11 39.27 18.96
CA ARG A 81 3.77 38.88 19.41
C ARG A 81 3.51 39.53 20.77
N ALA A 82 2.36 40.17 20.92
CA ALA A 82 1.89 40.66 22.21
C ALA A 82 1.40 39.46 23.04
N ILE A 83 1.95 39.27 24.24
CA ILE A 83 1.68 38.13 25.10
C ILE A 83 1.31 38.63 26.48
N VAL A 84 0.15 38.18 26.96
CA VAL A 84 -0.29 38.48 28.32
C VAL A 84 0.50 37.60 29.29
N VAL A 85 1.22 38.26 30.19
CA VAL A 85 1.97 37.66 31.29
C VAL A 85 1.21 37.89 32.59
N SER A 86 1.00 36.83 33.36
CA SER A 86 0.36 36.87 34.67
C SER A 86 1.19 36.09 35.67
N SER A 87 1.46 36.68 36.83
CA SER A 87 2.34 36.12 37.86
C SER A 87 3.69 35.71 37.29
N SER A 88 4.23 36.54 36.40
CA SER A 88 5.47 36.29 35.65
C SER A 88 5.45 35.07 34.74
N MET A 89 4.31 34.43 34.50
CA MET A 89 4.18 33.27 33.62
C MET A 89 3.41 33.60 32.36
N PHE A 90 3.74 32.92 31.27
CA PHE A 90 2.92 32.87 30.07
C PHE A 90 2.87 31.45 29.50
N SER A 91 1.79 31.17 28.77
CA SER A 91 1.62 29.95 27.97
C SER A 91 1.10 30.37 26.61
N ILE A 92 1.77 29.92 25.56
CA ILE A 92 1.39 30.21 24.19
C ILE A 92 1.49 28.97 23.33
N MET A 93 0.80 29.03 22.20
CA MET A 93 0.88 28.03 21.15
C MET A 93 1.61 28.66 19.95
N LEU A 94 2.81 28.16 19.66
CA LEU A 94 3.67 28.62 18.56
C LEU A 94 3.17 28.01 17.25
N GLY A 95 2.97 28.83 16.22
CA GLY A 95 2.38 28.41 14.95
C GLY A 95 0.85 28.52 14.91
N ASP A 96 0.25 29.12 15.94
CA ASP A 96 -1.18 29.44 15.98
C ASP A 96 -1.55 30.57 15.01
N THR A 97 -1.93 30.18 13.80
CA THR A 97 -2.37 31.10 12.73
C THR A 97 -3.61 31.90 13.10
N THR A 98 -4.45 31.43 14.03
CA THR A 98 -5.63 32.18 14.49
C THR A 98 -5.25 33.34 15.42
N ALA A 99 -4.17 33.17 16.19
CA ALA A 99 -3.54 34.26 16.92
C ALA A 99 -2.71 35.18 16.01
N GLY A 100 -2.47 34.77 14.75
CA GLY A 100 -1.71 35.49 13.72
C GLY A 100 -0.30 34.93 13.45
N ASP A 101 0.06 33.76 13.97
CA ASP A 101 1.39 33.15 13.75
C ASP A 101 1.57 32.72 12.31
N ASN A 102 2.82 32.77 11.84
CA ASN A 102 3.23 32.04 10.66
C ASN A 102 2.97 30.54 10.92
N ALA A 103 2.36 29.85 9.96
CA ALA A 103 2.16 28.41 10.07
C ALA A 103 3.51 27.70 10.28
N LEU A 104 3.56 26.76 11.24
CA LEU A 104 4.76 25.99 11.51
C LEU A 104 4.86 24.83 10.53
N SER A 105 5.76 24.93 9.57
CA SER A 105 5.97 23.95 8.49
C SER A 105 7.30 23.19 8.61
N LEU A 106 7.97 23.27 9.75
CA LEU A 106 9.23 22.55 9.98
C LEU A 106 8.96 21.04 10.14
N ASP A 107 9.91 20.25 9.64
CA ASP A 107 9.93 18.80 9.81
C ASP A 107 10.76 18.42 11.03
N PHE A 108 10.08 18.03 12.11
CA PHE A 108 10.70 17.58 13.36
C PHE A 108 11.07 16.09 13.34
N ALA A 109 10.90 15.38 12.22
CA ALA A 109 11.30 13.97 12.08
C ALA A 109 12.77 13.79 11.70
N SER A 110 13.50 14.86 11.37
CA SER A 110 14.92 14.76 11.03
C SER A 110 15.77 14.29 12.22
N THR A 111 16.53 13.21 12.03
CA THR A 111 17.47 12.67 13.03
C THR A 111 18.84 13.36 13.01
N THR A 112 19.06 14.27 12.07
CA THR A 112 20.35 14.94 11.85
C THR A 112 20.32 16.45 12.11
N ALA A 113 19.16 17.03 12.36
CA ALA A 113 18.99 18.47 12.57
C ALA A 113 18.45 18.76 13.97
N ASP A 114 19.22 19.53 14.75
CA ASP A 114 18.76 20.07 16.02
C ASP A 114 18.01 21.39 15.81
N TYR A 115 16.88 21.55 16.49
CA TYR A 115 16.08 22.77 16.47
C TYR A 115 16.21 23.52 17.79
N TYR A 116 16.47 24.83 17.72
CA TYR A 116 16.64 25.69 18.90
C TYR A 116 15.68 26.87 18.87
N LEU A 117 14.92 27.07 19.94
CA LEU A 117 14.03 28.20 20.15
C LEU A 117 14.81 29.40 20.71
N GLY A 118 14.86 30.48 19.93
CA GLY A 118 15.28 31.81 20.36
C GLY A 118 14.10 32.64 20.85
N VAL A 119 14.34 33.43 21.90
CA VAL A 119 13.36 34.30 22.54
C VAL A 119 13.96 35.68 22.72
N THR A 120 13.24 36.71 22.29
CA THR A 120 13.62 38.13 22.50
C THR A 120 12.46 38.87 23.13
N VAL A 121 12.67 39.55 24.25
CA VAL A 121 11.62 40.29 24.97
C VAL A 121 11.85 41.78 24.79
N GLY A 122 10.83 42.51 24.33
CA GLY A 122 10.90 43.95 24.13
C GLY A 122 12.07 44.35 23.22
N SER A 123 12.96 45.18 23.77
CA SER A 123 14.17 45.69 23.13
C SER A 123 15.46 44.96 23.55
N ASP A 124 15.35 43.90 24.34
CA ASP A 124 16.51 43.15 24.83
C ASP A 124 17.22 42.43 23.67
N SER A 125 18.48 42.05 23.90
CA SER A 125 19.17 41.11 23.01
C SER A 125 18.51 39.72 23.07
N GLU A 126 18.51 38.98 21.97
CA GLU A 126 18.02 37.59 21.95
C GLU A 126 18.74 36.75 23.02
N MET A 127 17.97 36.02 23.82
CA MET A 127 18.52 35.20 24.89
C MET A 127 19.46 34.13 24.33
N THR A 128 20.65 34.01 24.94
CA THR A 128 21.69 33.06 24.54
C THR A 128 22.18 32.27 25.77
N PRO A 129 22.33 30.92 25.68
CA PRO A 129 22.05 30.06 24.52
C PRO A 129 20.56 29.88 24.27
N ARG A 130 20.20 29.66 22.99
CA ARG A 130 18.83 29.29 22.60
C ARG A 130 18.45 27.93 23.17
N ARG A 131 17.16 27.72 23.41
CA ARG A 131 16.67 26.49 24.04
C ARG A 131 16.48 25.37 23.02
N LEU A 132 17.15 24.24 23.19
CA LEU A 132 16.92 23.04 22.38
C LEU A 132 15.45 22.59 22.47
N ILE A 133 14.83 22.34 21.32
CA ILE A 133 13.52 21.73 21.19
C ILE A 133 13.74 20.21 21.12
N GLY A 134 13.46 19.52 22.23
CA GLY A 134 13.57 18.07 22.32
C GLY A 134 12.23 17.36 22.19
N SER A 135 12.29 16.05 21.97
CA SER A 135 11.12 15.16 22.01
C SER A 135 10.60 14.97 23.45
N VAL A 136 9.31 14.67 23.58
CA VAL A 136 8.73 14.20 24.85
C VAL A 136 8.97 12.69 25.02
N PRO A 137 9.14 12.16 26.25
CA PRO A 137 9.54 10.77 26.46
C PRO A 137 8.66 9.73 25.75
N MET A 138 7.34 9.93 25.75
CA MET A 138 6.41 9.00 25.08
C MET A 138 6.51 9.04 23.54
N ALA A 139 7.04 10.12 22.96
CA ALA A 139 7.24 10.23 21.51
C ALA A 139 8.39 9.35 21.01
N PHE A 140 9.29 8.88 21.88
CA PHE A 140 10.35 7.93 21.50
C PHE A 140 9.80 6.61 20.95
N ASN A 141 8.58 6.21 21.34
CA ASN A 141 7.93 5.02 20.79
C ASN A 141 7.54 5.18 19.32
N ALA A 142 7.51 6.41 18.80
CA ALA A 142 7.20 6.74 17.41
C ALA A 142 8.46 7.12 16.60
N ASN A 143 9.66 6.75 17.07
CA ASN A 143 10.95 7.20 16.49
C ASN A 143 11.13 6.87 14.99
N ASN A 144 10.40 5.88 14.45
CA ASN A 144 10.46 5.50 13.03
C ASN A 144 9.20 5.88 12.24
N LEU A 145 8.28 6.65 12.85
CA LEU A 145 7.06 7.10 12.18
C LEU A 145 7.25 8.53 11.67
N ILE A 146 7.49 8.65 10.36
CA ILE A 146 7.47 9.95 9.67
C ILE A 146 6.01 10.28 9.35
N GLY A 147 5.40 11.06 10.25
CA GLY A 147 3.96 11.30 10.25
C GLY A 147 3.52 12.53 9.45
N ASP A 148 3.56 12.47 8.12
CA ASP A 148 2.70 13.31 7.28
C ASP A 148 2.16 12.64 5.99
N GLY A 149 2.44 11.35 5.79
CA GLY A 149 1.77 10.55 4.77
C GLY A 149 2.39 9.19 4.49
N THR A 150 3.72 9.11 4.43
CA THR A 150 4.46 7.89 4.08
C THR A 150 5.09 7.23 5.31
N ILE A 151 4.89 5.92 5.45
CA ILE A 151 5.57 5.11 6.46
C ILE A 151 6.67 4.34 5.74
N ASP A 152 7.92 4.78 5.92
CA ASP A 152 9.10 4.08 5.43
C ASP A 152 9.72 3.27 6.57
N LEU A 153 9.66 1.94 6.47
CA LEU A 153 10.23 1.03 7.46
C LEU A 153 11.53 0.42 6.92
N THR A 154 12.66 0.84 7.50
CA THR A 154 13.99 0.28 7.19
C THR A 154 14.57 -0.37 8.43
N SER A 155 15.10 -1.59 8.31
CA SER A 155 15.71 -2.33 9.43
C SER A 155 16.84 -3.22 8.94
N SER A 156 17.87 -3.39 9.77
CA SER A 156 18.95 -4.38 9.60
C SER A 156 18.76 -5.62 10.50
N SER A 157 17.59 -5.75 11.13
CA SER A 157 17.25 -6.88 12.01
C SER A 157 16.96 -8.16 11.22
N THR A 158 17.15 -9.31 11.87
CA THR A 158 16.71 -10.63 11.38
C THR A 158 15.25 -10.94 11.73
N SER A 159 14.61 -10.11 12.55
CA SER A 159 13.17 -10.18 12.85
C SER A 159 12.35 -9.46 11.77
N PRO A 160 11.05 -9.82 11.58
CA PRO A 160 10.21 -9.12 10.62
C PRO A 160 10.13 -7.62 10.93
N ILE A 161 10.20 -6.79 9.89
CA ILE A 161 10.11 -5.33 10.00
C ILE A 161 8.71 -4.91 10.50
N ALA A 162 7.69 -5.68 10.16
CA ALA A 162 6.33 -5.53 10.64
C ALA A 162 5.68 -6.89 10.87
N GLN A 163 4.99 -7.04 12.01
CA GLN A 163 4.15 -8.19 12.32
C GLN A 163 2.76 -7.69 12.70
N ILE A 164 1.73 -8.24 12.08
CA ILE A 164 0.33 -7.87 12.33
C ILE A 164 -0.38 -9.11 12.85
N THR A 165 -0.89 -9.06 14.07
CA THR A 165 -1.63 -10.15 14.72
C THR A 165 -2.96 -9.60 15.24
N ALA A 166 -4.07 -10.23 14.86
CA ALA A 166 -5.39 -9.91 15.40
C ALA A 166 -6.26 -11.16 15.49
N SER A 167 -7.20 -11.14 16.43
CA SER A 167 -8.30 -12.10 16.52
C SER A 167 -9.60 -11.32 16.26
N SER A 168 -9.99 -11.22 14.98
CA SER A 168 -11.12 -10.42 14.51
C SER A 168 -11.93 -11.21 13.49
N THR A 169 -13.23 -10.91 13.39
CA THR A 169 -14.10 -11.41 12.32
C THR A 169 -14.03 -10.55 11.05
N ASP A 170 -13.44 -9.35 11.13
CA ASP A 170 -13.12 -8.51 9.97
C ASP A 170 -11.69 -8.81 9.46
N SER A 171 -11.34 -8.31 8.27
CA SER A 171 -10.02 -8.57 7.67
C SER A 171 -8.88 -8.00 8.50
N LEU A 172 -7.81 -8.78 8.65
CA LEU A 172 -6.58 -8.38 9.32
C LEU A 172 -5.90 -7.16 8.67
N PHE A 173 -6.00 -7.03 7.34
CA PHE A 173 -5.36 -5.97 6.57
C PHE A 173 -6.19 -5.60 5.33
N LYS A 174 -6.45 -4.29 5.14
CA LYS A 174 -7.19 -3.75 3.98
C LYS A 174 -6.29 -2.82 3.19
N LEU A 175 -6.15 -3.09 1.89
CA LEU A 175 -5.49 -2.20 0.93
C LEU A 175 -6.52 -1.69 -0.07
N ASN A 176 -6.63 -0.37 -0.22
CA ASN A 176 -7.57 0.26 -1.13
C ASN A 176 -6.88 1.33 -1.96
N GLN A 177 -6.35 0.93 -3.11
CA GLN A 177 -5.70 1.86 -4.03
C GLN A 177 -6.72 2.42 -5.03
N LYS A 178 -6.98 3.73 -4.94
CA LYS A 178 -8.00 4.43 -5.75
C LYS A 178 -7.50 5.05 -7.06
N GLY A 179 -6.19 5.17 -7.23
CA GLY A 179 -5.54 5.62 -8.47
C GLY A 179 -4.95 4.47 -9.27
N ALA A 180 -4.21 4.77 -10.34
CA ALA A 180 -3.70 3.78 -11.30
C ALA A 180 -2.52 2.90 -10.83
N GLY A 181 -2.02 3.06 -9.60
CA GLY A 181 -0.86 2.33 -9.07
C GLY A 181 -1.14 0.89 -8.61
N SER A 182 -0.08 0.08 -8.48
CA SER A 182 -0.14 -1.28 -7.92
C SER A 182 -0.50 -1.25 -6.43
N VAL A 183 -1.33 -2.20 -5.99
CA VAL A 183 -1.71 -2.37 -4.57
C VAL A 183 -0.55 -2.95 -3.76
N ILE A 184 0.18 -3.92 -4.32
CA ILE A 184 1.37 -4.54 -3.74
C ILE A 184 2.42 -4.64 -4.85
N LYS A 185 3.66 -4.22 -4.58
CA LYS A 185 4.81 -4.39 -5.48
C LYS A 185 5.96 -5.04 -4.73
N VAL A 186 6.37 -6.23 -5.20
CA VAL A 186 7.57 -6.91 -4.74
C VAL A 186 8.73 -6.48 -5.63
N VAL A 187 9.70 -5.78 -5.06
CA VAL A 187 10.88 -5.28 -5.80
C VAL A 187 12.12 -6.17 -5.65
N SER A 188 12.08 -7.15 -4.75
CA SER A 188 13.16 -8.13 -4.60
C SER A 188 13.14 -9.15 -5.73
N SER A 189 14.30 -9.47 -6.29
CA SER A 189 14.46 -10.71 -7.06
C SER A 189 14.69 -11.86 -6.09
N PRO A 190 13.89 -12.94 -6.13
CA PRO A 190 14.12 -14.09 -5.26
C PRO A 190 15.49 -14.69 -5.56
N VAL A 191 16.20 -15.10 -4.52
CA VAL A 191 17.52 -15.72 -4.66
C VAL A 191 17.36 -17.09 -5.33
N ALA A 192 18.23 -17.36 -6.31
CA ALA A 192 18.31 -18.66 -6.98
C ALA A 192 18.43 -19.79 -5.95
N SER A 193 17.66 -20.85 -6.15
CA SER A 193 17.60 -22.05 -5.29
C SER A 193 17.16 -21.80 -3.84
N SER A 194 16.63 -20.61 -3.52
CA SER A 194 16.05 -20.33 -2.19
C SER A 194 14.79 -21.17 -1.95
N THR A 195 14.69 -21.76 -0.76
CA THR A 195 13.46 -22.41 -0.28
C THR A 195 12.43 -21.42 0.23
N ILE A 196 12.76 -20.13 0.36
CA ILE A 196 11.84 -19.07 0.77
C ILE A 196 11.46 -18.26 -0.47
N ALA A 197 10.15 -18.14 -0.71
CA ALA A 197 9.61 -17.29 -1.77
C ALA A 197 9.53 -15.82 -1.32
N SER A 198 9.50 -14.88 -2.28
CA SER A 198 9.32 -13.45 -1.94
C SER A 198 7.99 -13.18 -1.23
N ILE A 199 6.92 -13.91 -1.61
CA ILE A 199 5.65 -14.00 -0.89
C ILE A 199 5.48 -15.45 -0.45
N GLN A 200 5.68 -15.68 0.84
CA GLN A 200 5.52 -16.98 1.48
C GLN A 200 4.09 -17.07 2.05
N LEU A 201 3.32 -18.06 1.60
CA LEU A 201 1.92 -18.27 1.99
C LEU A 201 1.74 -19.36 3.06
N SER A 202 2.82 -19.85 3.65
CA SER A 202 2.83 -20.83 4.75
C SER A 202 4.08 -20.70 5.61
N ASP A 203 3.99 -21.08 6.89
CA ASP A 203 5.11 -20.97 7.83
C ASP A 203 6.34 -21.81 7.44
N ASN A 204 6.11 -22.95 6.80
CA ASN A 204 7.18 -23.84 6.35
C ASN A 204 7.78 -23.35 5.01
N PRO A 205 9.12 -23.26 4.89
CA PRO A 205 9.79 -23.04 3.61
C PRO A 205 9.44 -24.11 2.58
N LEU A 206 9.59 -23.80 1.29
CA LEU A 206 9.48 -24.77 0.20
C LEU A 206 10.45 -25.93 0.40
N SER A 207 10.03 -27.15 0.02
CA SER A 207 10.91 -28.33 0.11
C SER A 207 12.15 -28.21 -0.78
N ALA A 208 12.06 -27.45 -1.87
CA ALA A 208 13.17 -27.15 -2.77
C ALA A 208 12.92 -25.80 -3.46
N GLY A 209 14.00 -25.06 -3.76
CA GLY A 209 13.94 -23.81 -4.51
C GLY A 209 14.10 -24.01 -6.01
N SER A 210 13.46 -23.14 -6.81
CA SER A 210 13.76 -23.03 -8.24
C SER A 210 15.17 -22.48 -8.44
N SER A 211 15.92 -22.97 -9.43
CA SER A 211 17.24 -22.43 -9.80
C SER A 211 17.20 -20.96 -10.25
N SER A 212 16.01 -20.44 -10.56
CA SER A 212 15.78 -19.02 -10.91
C SER A 212 15.08 -18.23 -9.80
N GLY A 213 14.89 -18.83 -8.62
CA GLY A 213 14.14 -18.25 -7.51
C GLY A 213 12.62 -18.40 -7.67
N THR A 214 11.90 -18.15 -6.57
CA THR A 214 10.43 -18.29 -6.50
C THR A 214 9.80 -17.01 -5.95
N PHE A 215 8.87 -16.40 -6.68
CA PHE A 215 8.19 -15.18 -6.22
C PHE A 215 7.04 -15.47 -5.24
N ILE A 216 6.22 -16.49 -5.50
CA ILE A 216 5.08 -16.87 -4.66
C ILE A 216 5.20 -18.36 -4.35
N GLY A 217 5.11 -18.73 -3.08
CA GLY A 217 5.29 -20.11 -2.65
C GLY A 217 4.49 -20.47 -1.41
N ALA A 218 4.10 -21.74 -1.32
CA ALA A 218 3.47 -22.35 -0.15
C ALA A 218 3.99 -23.79 -0.01
N ASN A 219 4.22 -24.24 1.21
CA ASN A 219 4.56 -25.62 1.55
C ASN A 219 4.04 -25.99 2.96
N PRO A 220 2.73 -25.84 3.23
CA PRO A 220 2.20 -26.16 4.55
C PRO A 220 2.44 -27.65 4.87
N SER A 221 2.87 -27.95 6.10
CA SER A 221 3.13 -29.32 6.56
C SER A 221 1.88 -30.23 6.54
N SER A 222 0.70 -29.64 6.71
CA SER A 222 -0.59 -30.28 6.52
C SER A 222 -1.59 -29.27 6.00
N PHE A 223 -2.32 -29.61 4.93
CA PHE A 223 -3.34 -28.75 4.34
C PHE A 223 -4.34 -29.58 3.54
N SER A 224 -5.63 -29.39 3.80
CA SER A 224 -6.72 -30.10 3.12
C SER A 224 -7.60 -29.18 2.27
N GLY A 225 -7.38 -27.86 2.34
CA GLY A 225 -8.13 -26.86 1.57
C GLY A 225 -7.62 -26.66 0.15
N ASN A 226 -8.09 -25.60 -0.51
CA ASN A 226 -7.65 -25.22 -1.84
C ASN A 226 -6.51 -24.21 -1.74
N PHE A 227 -5.43 -24.40 -2.50
CA PHE A 227 -4.32 -23.43 -2.57
C PHE A 227 -4.72 -22.17 -3.33
N VAL A 228 -5.49 -22.33 -4.41
CA VAL A 228 -6.09 -21.23 -5.17
C VAL A 228 -7.57 -21.58 -5.37
N ASP A 229 -8.47 -20.64 -5.14
CA ASP A 229 -9.91 -20.81 -5.41
C ASP A 229 -10.50 -19.46 -5.85
N PHE A 230 -10.59 -19.27 -7.15
CA PHE A 230 -11.24 -18.11 -7.75
C PHE A 230 -12.70 -18.42 -8.00
N GLN A 231 -13.57 -17.65 -7.36
CA GLN A 231 -15.02 -17.80 -7.47
C GLN A 231 -15.68 -16.53 -7.98
N VAL A 232 -16.79 -16.72 -8.68
CA VAL A 232 -17.73 -15.64 -9.03
C VAL A 232 -19.12 -16.09 -8.57
N ASN A 233 -19.73 -15.32 -7.68
CA ASN A 233 -21.06 -15.60 -7.13
C ASN A 233 -21.20 -17.03 -6.57
N GLY A 234 -20.23 -17.46 -5.75
CA GLY A 234 -20.21 -18.79 -5.13
C GLY A 234 -19.87 -19.95 -6.07
N SER A 235 -19.61 -19.69 -7.36
CA SER A 235 -19.23 -20.71 -8.34
C SER A 235 -17.74 -20.66 -8.63
N ARG A 236 -17.05 -21.80 -8.50
CA ARG A 236 -15.61 -21.94 -8.81
C ARG A 236 -15.33 -21.74 -10.30
N LYS A 237 -14.30 -20.95 -10.61
CA LYS A 237 -13.84 -20.63 -11.97
C LYS A 237 -12.45 -21.18 -12.25
N PHE A 238 -11.57 -21.13 -11.26
CA PHE A 238 -10.27 -21.77 -11.28
C PHE A 238 -9.89 -22.18 -9.87
N ILE A 239 -9.38 -23.40 -9.72
CA ILE A 239 -8.99 -23.97 -8.44
C ILE A 239 -7.69 -24.75 -8.60
N ILE A 240 -6.84 -24.67 -7.58
CA ILE A 240 -5.78 -25.65 -7.31
C ILE A 240 -6.13 -26.25 -5.95
N ASP A 241 -6.56 -27.51 -5.94
CA ASP A 241 -6.96 -28.18 -4.70
C ASP A 241 -5.76 -28.64 -3.87
N SER A 242 -6.00 -29.23 -2.70
CA SER A 242 -4.94 -29.74 -1.80
C SER A 242 -4.09 -30.85 -2.41
N SER A 243 -4.58 -31.53 -3.45
CA SER A 243 -3.82 -32.55 -4.19
C SER A 243 -3.00 -31.95 -5.34
N GLY A 244 -3.10 -30.64 -5.56
CA GLY A 244 -2.44 -29.94 -6.66
C GLY A 244 -3.19 -30.05 -7.99
N ASN A 245 -4.42 -30.54 -8.02
CA ASN A 245 -5.20 -30.60 -9.25
C ASN A 245 -5.67 -29.20 -9.64
N ALA A 246 -5.27 -28.74 -10.82
CA ALA A 246 -5.75 -27.51 -11.40
C ALA A 246 -7.03 -27.77 -12.21
N THR A 247 -8.16 -27.18 -11.81
CA THR A 247 -9.44 -27.29 -12.54
C THR A 247 -9.95 -25.91 -12.94
N THR A 248 -10.48 -25.79 -14.16
CA THR A 248 -11.22 -24.61 -14.62
C THR A 248 -12.60 -25.01 -15.14
N THR A 249 -13.59 -24.14 -14.96
CA THR A 249 -14.96 -24.36 -15.49
C THR A 249 -15.20 -23.68 -16.84
N GLY A 250 -14.24 -22.89 -17.32
CA GLY A 250 -14.30 -22.21 -18.62
C GLY A 250 -13.40 -22.85 -19.67
N THR A 251 -13.12 -22.12 -20.74
CA THR A 251 -12.18 -22.52 -21.79
C THR A 251 -10.75 -22.31 -21.33
N GLN A 252 -9.90 -23.33 -21.48
CA GLN A 252 -8.46 -23.19 -21.37
C GLN A 252 -7.88 -22.92 -22.77
N ILE A 253 -7.24 -21.77 -22.97
CA ILE A 253 -6.60 -21.38 -24.23
C ILE A 253 -5.09 -21.52 -24.09
N ILE A 254 -4.45 -22.24 -25.01
CA ILE A 254 -3.02 -22.54 -25.00
C ILE A 254 -2.45 -22.13 -26.35
N SER A 255 -1.56 -21.13 -26.37
CA SER A 255 -1.10 -20.49 -27.61
C SER A 255 0.14 -21.12 -28.23
N THR A 256 0.91 -21.90 -27.47
CA THR A 256 2.19 -22.47 -27.92
C THR A 256 2.21 -23.99 -27.80
N ALA A 257 2.25 -24.52 -26.58
CA ALA A 257 2.30 -25.96 -26.32
C ALA A 257 1.66 -26.30 -24.98
N LEU A 258 1.04 -27.49 -24.91
CA LEU A 258 0.56 -28.12 -23.68
C LEU A 258 1.43 -29.33 -23.36
N GLY A 259 2.14 -29.28 -22.25
CA GLY A 259 2.81 -30.45 -21.68
C GLY A 259 2.04 -30.97 -20.48
N ILE A 260 1.76 -32.28 -20.43
CA ILE A 260 1.15 -32.92 -19.26
C ILE A 260 2.05 -34.08 -18.83
N ALA A 261 2.53 -34.03 -17.58
CA ALA A 261 3.47 -34.99 -17.01
C ALA A 261 4.79 -35.13 -17.83
N THR A 262 5.31 -34.00 -18.31
CA THR A 262 6.58 -33.92 -19.05
C THR A 262 7.46 -32.79 -18.49
N THR A 263 8.78 -32.99 -18.52
CA THR A 263 9.79 -31.99 -18.15
C THR A 263 10.47 -31.37 -19.38
N THR A 264 10.13 -31.81 -20.59
CA THR A 264 10.71 -31.32 -21.86
C THR A 264 9.61 -31.04 -22.89
N LEU A 265 9.44 -29.77 -23.27
CA LEU A 265 8.55 -29.37 -24.37
C LEU A 265 9.19 -29.67 -25.74
N PRO A 266 8.39 -29.86 -26.81
CA PRO A 266 6.93 -29.88 -26.86
C PRO A 266 6.31 -31.27 -26.61
N TYR A 267 7.07 -32.25 -26.11
CA TYR A 267 6.68 -33.65 -26.25
C TYR A 267 6.13 -34.27 -24.96
N VAL A 268 4.97 -34.91 -25.17
CA VAL A 268 4.26 -35.93 -24.41
C VAL A 268 3.14 -35.43 -23.48
N PHE A 269 1.91 -35.79 -23.86
CA PHE A 269 0.79 -36.04 -22.95
C PHE A 269 1.03 -37.41 -22.30
N ASN A 270 1.79 -37.45 -21.20
CA ASN A 270 2.23 -38.70 -20.58
C ASN A 270 1.31 -39.08 -19.40
N VAL A 271 0.02 -39.29 -19.68
CA VAL A 271 -0.94 -39.61 -18.64
C VAL A 271 -0.92 -41.11 -18.37
N THR A 272 -0.51 -41.51 -17.17
CA THR A 272 -0.73 -42.85 -16.66
C THR A 272 -2.24 -43.05 -16.44
N GLY A 273 -2.89 -43.80 -17.33
CA GLY A 273 -4.34 -44.07 -17.26
C GLY A 273 -5.07 -43.69 -18.56
N LYS A 274 -6.36 -43.32 -18.44
CA LYS A 274 -7.20 -42.91 -19.58
C LYS A 274 -7.30 -41.39 -19.63
N GLY A 275 -6.95 -40.79 -20.77
CA GLY A 275 -7.46 -39.48 -21.17
C GLY A 275 -8.82 -39.65 -21.85
N TYR A 276 -9.78 -38.76 -21.59
CA TYR A 276 -11.09 -38.80 -22.22
C TYR A 276 -11.47 -37.43 -22.79
N ILE A 277 -12.08 -37.45 -23.96
CA ILE A 277 -12.79 -36.30 -24.56
C ILE A 277 -14.25 -36.73 -24.59
N SER A 278 -15.11 -36.03 -23.86
CA SER A 278 -16.51 -36.41 -23.68
C SER A 278 -17.42 -36.00 -24.84
N SER A 279 -16.89 -35.25 -25.80
CA SER A 279 -17.59 -34.72 -26.98
C SER A 279 -16.62 -34.73 -28.16
N ASP A 280 -16.63 -33.70 -29.01
CA ASP A 280 -15.82 -33.69 -30.22
C ASP A 280 -14.37 -33.23 -29.97
N MET A 281 -13.44 -33.85 -30.70
CA MET A 281 -12.08 -33.35 -30.88
C MET A 281 -11.96 -32.75 -32.28
N ILE A 282 -11.82 -31.42 -32.37
CA ILE A 282 -11.64 -30.72 -33.64
C ILE A 282 -10.18 -30.28 -33.74
N ILE A 283 -9.50 -30.68 -34.82
CA ILE A 283 -8.11 -30.32 -35.10
C ILE A 283 -8.11 -29.54 -36.41
N GLY A 284 -7.79 -28.24 -36.34
CA GLY A 284 -7.74 -27.36 -37.52
C GLY A 284 -6.47 -27.48 -38.35
N GLY A 285 -5.48 -28.27 -37.90
CA GLY A 285 -4.23 -28.55 -38.59
C GLY A 285 -3.95 -30.06 -38.64
N ASP A 286 -2.67 -30.42 -38.67
CA ASP A 286 -2.27 -31.82 -38.75
C ASP A 286 -2.37 -32.54 -37.40
N LEU A 287 -2.90 -33.77 -37.42
CA LEU A 287 -2.75 -34.74 -36.33
C LEU A 287 -1.67 -35.76 -36.72
N THR A 288 -0.51 -35.66 -36.08
CA THR A 288 0.55 -36.67 -36.22
C THR A 288 0.50 -37.63 -35.04
N VAL A 289 0.19 -38.90 -35.31
CA VAL A 289 0.30 -39.97 -34.31
C VAL A 289 1.49 -40.85 -34.64
N GLN A 290 2.50 -40.84 -33.77
CA GLN A 290 3.71 -41.65 -33.91
C GLN A 290 3.62 -42.88 -33.00
N GLY A 291 3.62 -44.08 -33.58
CA GLY A 291 3.46 -45.35 -32.86
C GLY A 291 2.19 -46.11 -33.26
N GLY A 292 1.94 -47.26 -32.62
CA GLY A 292 0.75 -48.07 -32.87
C GLY A 292 -0.47 -47.52 -32.15
N THR A 293 -1.51 -47.16 -32.89
CA THR A 293 -2.83 -46.89 -32.32
C THR A 293 -3.64 -48.19 -32.25
N THR A 294 -4.12 -48.54 -31.06
CA THR A 294 -5.05 -49.67 -30.90
C THR A 294 -6.43 -49.11 -30.61
N TYR A 295 -7.36 -49.31 -31.54
CA TYR A 295 -8.77 -49.02 -31.32
C TYR A 295 -9.46 -50.28 -30.78
N SER A 296 -9.91 -50.25 -29.53
CA SER A 296 -10.62 -51.35 -28.89
C SER A 296 -12.01 -50.88 -28.47
N GLY A 297 -12.91 -50.73 -29.45
CA GLY A 297 -14.31 -50.37 -29.25
C GLY A 297 -15.20 -51.10 -30.24
N SER A 298 -16.43 -51.44 -29.83
CA SER A 298 -17.49 -51.97 -30.69
C SER A 298 -18.15 -50.90 -31.57
N GLY A 299 -17.68 -49.65 -31.50
CA GLY A 299 -18.11 -48.57 -32.36
C GLY A 299 -17.41 -48.65 -33.72
N SER A 300 -18.17 -48.57 -34.80
CA SER A 300 -17.59 -48.35 -36.11
C SER A 300 -16.72 -47.08 -36.06
N PHE A 301 -15.56 -47.06 -36.73
CA PHE A 301 -15.13 -45.81 -37.39
C PHE A 301 -16.40 -45.26 -38.07
N PRO A 302 -16.76 -43.97 -37.99
CA PRO A 302 -17.95 -43.49 -38.67
C PRO A 302 -17.92 -44.09 -40.07
N ILE A 303 -18.90 -44.94 -40.36
CA ILE A 303 -19.07 -45.52 -41.67
C ILE A 303 -19.11 -44.27 -42.53
N ALA A 304 -18.06 -44.03 -43.31
CA ALA A 304 -18.03 -42.92 -44.24
C ALA A 304 -19.34 -43.05 -45.01
N THR A 305 -20.26 -42.13 -44.76
CA THR A 305 -21.51 -42.11 -45.51
C THR A 305 -21.14 -41.75 -46.95
N THR A 306 -22.07 -41.85 -47.89
CA THR A 306 -21.78 -41.56 -49.31
C THR A 306 -21.33 -40.12 -49.57
N THR A 307 -21.26 -39.27 -48.53
CA THR A 307 -20.80 -37.87 -48.57
C THR A 307 -19.48 -37.62 -47.84
N ASP A 308 -18.90 -38.60 -47.14
CA ASP A 308 -17.67 -38.43 -46.36
C ASP A 308 -16.43 -38.88 -47.16
N TYR A 309 -15.44 -38.00 -47.30
CA TYR A 309 -14.20 -38.27 -48.04
C TYR A 309 -13.00 -38.38 -47.09
N LEU A 310 -12.27 -39.50 -47.16
CA LEU A 310 -10.94 -39.61 -46.56
C LEU A 310 -9.89 -39.30 -47.63
N TYR A 311 -9.27 -38.13 -47.56
CA TYR A 311 -8.18 -37.75 -48.46
C TYR A 311 -6.84 -38.29 -47.93
N SER A 312 -6.20 -39.18 -48.69
CA SER A 312 -4.83 -39.63 -48.41
C SER A 312 -3.93 -39.28 -49.58
N ALA A 313 -2.77 -38.67 -49.31
CA ALA A 313 -1.82 -38.27 -50.35
C ALA A 313 -1.17 -39.45 -51.10
N ASN A 314 -1.06 -40.63 -50.46
CA ASN A 314 -0.37 -41.78 -51.04
C ASN A 314 -1.24 -43.05 -51.05
N TYR A 315 -1.48 -43.68 -49.90
CA TYR A 315 -2.35 -44.84 -49.81
C TYR A 315 -2.97 -44.97 -48.44
N ILE A 316 -4.20 -45.49 -48.40
CA ILE A 316 -4.83 -46.02 -47.19
C ILE A 316 -4.57 -47.54 -47.21
N LYS A 317 -3.74 -48.03 -46.29
CA LYS A 317 -3.57 -49.48 -46.11
C LYS A 317 -4.58 -49.96 -45.08
N VAL A 318 -5.69 -50.53 -45.55
CA VAL A 318 -6.60 -51.30 -44.69
C VAL A 318 -6.01 -52.69 -44.55
N ALA A 319 -5.66 -53.09 -43.33
CA ALA A 319 -5.31 -54.48 -43.06
C ALA A 319 -6.59 -55.31 -43.12
N THR A 320 -6.75 -56.12 -44.17
CA THR A 320 -7.76 -57.18 -44.19
C THR A 320 -7.17 -58.39 -43.45
N THR A 321 -7.90 -58.92 -42.47
CA THR A 321 -7.67 -60.26 -41.95
C THR A 321 -7.89 -61.31 -43.02
#